data_AF-A0A163ZX89-F1
#
_entry.id   AF-A0A163ZX89-F1
#
_cell.length_a   1.000
_cell.length_b   1.000
_cell.length_c   1.000
_cell.angle_alpha   90.00
_cell.angle_beta   90.00
_cell.angle_gamma   90.00
#
_symmetry.space_group_name_H-M   'P 1'
#
loop_
_entity.id
_entity.type
_entity.pdbx_description
1 polymer ?
#
loop_
_entity_poly.entity_id
_entity_poly.type
_entity_poly.pdbx_seq_one_letter_code
_entity_poly.pdbx_strand_id
1 'polypeptide(L)'
;MIALPILAIMLPIVGATYGVIGVIVLIIGLQATSIIYECTSKEESGLNFRKVLGSIWKAMKANYFIAMVLGLILSFLGFQFPSVLGASLNAVGITTAPVALFAIGAQLNFTLFRNHIRIVSECTFFKLFLMPVLAWFVCDLVKLPPAPAVAVILCSAVPTAKCQYAVARSHDVYVEETESIVAGTTILSMITLTIVIALVAAEFPAIVI
;
A
#
# COMPACT_ATOMS: atom_id res chain seq x y z
N MET A 1 2.36 -5.40 2.96
CA MET A 1 1.17 -5.20 2.10
C MET A 1 0.40 -6.50 2.05
N ILE A 2 -0.91 -6.53 2.28
CA ILE A 2 -1.71 -7.78 2.32
C ILE A 2 -1.73 -8.47 0.94
N ALA A 3 -1.59 -7.71 -0.15
CA ALA A 3 -1.48 -8.27 -1.49
C ALA A 3 -0.23 -9.15 -1.70
N LEU A 4 0.87 -8.92 -0.98
CA LEU A 4 2.12 -9.66 -1.21
C LEU A 4 1.97 -11.17 -0.91
N PRO A 5 1.46 -11.61 0.26
CA PRO A 5 1.19 -13.02 0.49
C PRO A 5 0.09 -13.57 -0.43
N ILE A 6 -0.94 -12.79 -0.77
CA ILE A 6 -2.00 -13.24 -1.70
C ILE A 6 -1.44 -13.50 -3.10
N LEU A 7 -0.58 -12.60 -3.60
CA LEU A 7 0.11 -12.77 -4.88
C LEU A 7 1.10 -13.93 -4.84
N ALA A 8 1.81 -14.12 -3.73
CA ALA A 8 2.72 -15.27 -3.59
C ALA A 8 1.98 -16.61 -3.63
N ILE A 9 0.74 -16.66 -3.11
CA ILE A 9 -0.12 -17.86 -3.17
C ILE A 9 -0.69 -18.06 -4.58
N MET A 10 -1.17 -17.00 -5.23
CA MET A 10 -1.80 -17.06 -6.57
C MET A 10 -0.80 -17.22 -7.72
N LEU A 11 0.45 -16.77 -7.53
CA LEU A 11 1.52 -16.74 -8.53
C LEU A 11 2.83 -17.24 -7.89
N PRO A 12 3.06 -18.56 -7.79
CA PRO A 12 4.15 -19.13 -6.99
C PRO A 12 5.56 -18.68 -7.41
N ILE A 13 5.78 -18.45 -8.71
CA ILE A 13 7.13 -18.15 -9.27
C ILE A 13 7.39 -16.64 -9.38
N VAL A 14 6.36 -15.85 -9.73
CA VAL A 14 6.50 -14.42 -10.08
C VAL A 14 5.74 -13.47 -9.15
N GLY A 15 4.85 -13.98 -8.30
CA GLY A 15 3.99 -13.19 -7.43
C GLY A 15 4.76 -12.38 -6.39
N ALA A 16 5.86 -12.93 -5.87
CA ALA A 16 6.75 -12.22 -4.95
C ALA A 16 7.36 -10.97 -5.61
N THR A 17 7.84 -11.09 -6.86
CA THR A 17 8.43 -9.97 -7.61
C THR A 17 7.42 -8.86 -7.84
N TYR A 18 6.21 -9.19 -8.29
CA TYR A 18 5.15 -8.19 -8.46
C TYR A 18 4.71 -7.57 -7.13
N GLY A 19 4.67 -8.35 -6.06
CA GLY A 19 4.40 -7.84 -4.71
C GLY A 19 5.43 -6.82 -4.25
N VAL A 20 6.72 -7.07 -4.50
CA VAL A 20 7.81 -6.13 -4.18
C VAL A 20 7.67 -4.84 -5.01
N ILE A 21 7.40 -4.96 -6.32
CA ILE A 21 7.14 -3.79 -7.18
C ILE A 21 5.98 -2.95 -6.63
N GLY A 22 4.88 -3.60 -6.24
CA GLY A 22 3.74 -2.92 -5.62
C GLY A 22 4.11 -2.18 -4.33
N VAL A 23 4.94 -2.78 -3.47
CA VAL A 23 5.44 -2.12 -2.25
C VAL A 23 6.30 -0.90 -2.58
N ILE A 24 7.16 -0.98 -3.59
CA ILE A 24 7.99 0.15 -4.04
C ILE A 24 7.10 1.29 -4.52
N VAL A 25 6.11 0.99 -5.38
CA VAL A 25 5.14 1.99 -5.88
C VAL A 25 4.39 2.64 -4.71
N LEU A 26 3.95 1.87 -3.72
CA LEU A 26 3.30 2.41 -2.53
C LEU A 26 4.19 3.38 -1.76
N ILE A 27 5.45 3.02 -1.51
CA ILE A 27 6.35 3.89 -0.75
C ILE A 27 6.66 5.18 -1.54
N ILE A 28 6.84 5.09 -2.86
CA ILE A 28 6.99 6.28 -3.71
C ILE A 28 5.74 7.17 -3.61
N GLY A 29 4.54 6.58 -3.63
CA GLY A 29 3.28 7.31 -3.43
C GLY A 29 3.18 8.04 -2.08
N LEU A 30 3.69 7.41 -0.99
CA LEU A 30 3.77 8.06 0.33
C LEU A 30 4.69 9.28 0.32
N GLN A 31 5.81 9.20 -0.40
CA GLN A 31 6.73 10.32 -0.54
C GLN A 31 6.12 11.46 -1.34
N ALA A 32 5.46 11.14 -2.46
CA ALA A 32 4.75 12.13 -3.25
C ALA A 32 3.68 12.86 -2.40
N THR A 33 2.91 12.11 -1.61
CA THR A 33 1.91 12.69 -0.70
C THR A 33 2.54 13.62 0.34
N SER A 34 3.68 13.22 0.92
CA SER A 34 4.42 14.04 1.89
C SER A 34 4.96 15.34 1.28
N ILE A 35 5.48 15.27 0.05
CA ILE A 35 5.99 16.44 -0.68
C ILE A 35 4.85 17.40 -1.02
N ILE A 36 3.72 16.88 -1.51
CA ILE A 36 2.53 17.68 -1.82
C ILE A 36 2.06 18.41 -0.55
N TYR A 37 1.96 17.69 0.56
CA TYR A 37 1.53 18.28 1.83
C TYR A 37 2.49 19.40 2.31
N GLU A 38 3.80 19.18 2.25
CA GLU A 38 4.78 20.22 2.62
C GLU A 38 4.76 21.44 1.68
N CYS A 39 4.38 21.25 0.41
CA CYS A 39 4.19 22.34 -0.54
C CYS A 39 2.90 23.12 -0.29
N THR A 40 1.80 22.45 0.09
CA THR A 40 0.50 23.08 0.35
C THR A 40 0.41 23.73 1.73
N SER A 41 0.95 23.11 2.79
CA SER A 41 0.86 23.62 4.17
C SER A 41 1.64 24.94 4.39
N LYS A 42 2.64 25.25 3.54
CA LYS A 42 3.47 26.46 3.64
C LYS A 42 3.02 27.54 2.64
N GLU A 43 1.72 27.82 2.62
CA GLU A 43 1.02 28.67 1.65
C GLU A 43 1.45 30.16 1.65
N GLU A 44 2.35 30.61 2.51
CA GLU A 44 2.78 32.02 2.55
C GLU A 44 4.01 32.39 1.72
N SER A 45 4.68 31.48 1.00
CA SER A 45 5.76 31.93 0.10
C SER A 45 6.00 30.97 -1.06
N GLY A 46 5.91 31.52 -2.28
CA GLY A 46 5.84 30.83 -3.57
C GLY A 46 6.77 29.63 -3.78
N LEU A 47 6.43 28.85 -4.81
CA LEU A 47 7.10 27.62 -5.25
C LEU A 47 8.60 27.84 -5.56
N ASN A 48 9.41 27.89 -4.51
CA ASN A 48 10.86 27.95 -4.61
C ASN A 48 11.41 26.54 -4.79
N PHE A 49 12.10 26.28 -5.90
CA PHE A 49 12.77 25.01 -6.21
C PHE A 49 13.64 24.49 -5.04
N ARG A 50 14.23 25.40 -4.26
CA ARG A 50 15.03 25.10 -3.07
C ARG A 50 14.22 24.47 -1.93
N LYS A 51 12.92 24.79 -1.81
CA LYS A 51 12.01 24.17 -0.82
C LYS A 51 11.61 22.77 -1.26
N VAL A 52 11.25 22.60 -2.53
CA VAL A 52 10.93 21.27 -3.11
C VAL A 52 12.12 20.33 -2.93
N LEU A 53 13.34 20.80 -3.18
CA LEU A 53 14.56 20.02 -2.98
C LEU A 53 14.80 19.66 -1.50
N GLY A 54 14.48 20.58 -0.57
CA GLY A 54 14.53 20.33 0.87
C GLY A 54 13.51 19.28 1.34
N SER A 55 12.28 19.31 0.79
CA SER A 55 11.23 18.34 1.06
C SER A 55 11.57 16.95 0.52
N ILE A 56 12.11 16.87 -0.70
CA ILE A 56 12.63 15.61 -1.26
C ILE A 56 13.74 15.04 -0.37
N TRP A 57 14.67 15.89 0.08
CA TRP A 57 15.75 15.44 0.97
C TRP A 57 15.25 14.89 2.31
N LYS A 58 14.21 15.52 2.88
CA LYS A 58 13.58 15.06 4.12
C LYS A 58 12.80 13.76 3.90
N ALA A 59 12.06 13.66 2.81
CA ALA A 59 11.37 12.44 2.36
C ALA A 59 12.35 11.26 2.21
N MET A 60 13.50 11.49 1.54
CA MET A 60 14.55 10.47 1.39
C MET A 60 15.19 10.04 2.71
N LYS A 61 15.19 10.92 3.73
CA LYS A 61 15.68 10.60 5.07
C LYS A 61 14.66 9.87 5.96
N ALA A 62 13.45 9.61 5.46
CA ALA A 62 12.45 8.90 6.23
C ALA A 62 12.88 7.44 6.47
N ASN A 63 12.76 6.97 7.72
CA ASN A 63 13.21 5.64 8.14
C ASN A 63 12.65 4.50 7.27
N TYR A 64 11.39 4.60 6.85
CA TYR A 64 10.75 3.58 6.00
C TYR A 64 11.33 3.55 4.58
N PHE A 65 11.79 4.68 4.05
CA PHE A 65 12.41 4.77 2.73
C PHE A 65 13.83 4.24 2.76
N ILE A 66 14.61 4.64 3.76
CA ILE A 66 15.97 4.13 3.98
C ILE A 66 15.94 2.61 4.14
N ALA A 67 15.01 2.07 4.94
CA ALA A 67 14.85 0.63 5.12
C ALA A 67 14.55 -0.10 3.81
N MET A 68 13.67 0.45 2.96
CA MET A 68 13.36 -0.12 1.65
C MET A 68 14.58 -0.10 0.71
N VAL A 69 15.30 1.03 0.63
CA VAL A 69 16.50 1.16 -0.21
C VAL A 69 17.59 0.20 0.25
N LEU A 70 17.85 0.09 1.56
CA LEU A 70 18.82 -0.87 2.10
C LEU A 70 18.42 -2.31 1.79
N GLY A 71 17.15 -2.67 1.96
CA GLY A 71 16.65 -4.00 1.63
C GLY A 71 16.82 -4.34 0.14
N LEU A 72 16.55 -3.36 -0.74
CA LEU A 72 16.71 -3.50 -2.18
C LEU A 72 18.19 -3.68 -2.56
N ILE A 73 19.09 -2.87 -2.00
CA ILE A 73 20.54 -2.97 -2.23
C ILE A 73 21.06 -4.35 -1.80
N LEU A 74 20.72 -4.80 -0.59
CA LEU A 74 21.14 -6.13 -0.10
C LEU A 74 20.61 -7.26 -0.98
N SER A 75 19.39 -7.14 -1.49
CA SER A 75 18.81 -8.09 -2.44
C SER A 75 19.57 -8.10 -3.77
N PHE A 76 19.97 -6.94 -4.29
CA PHE A 76 20.74 -6.83 -5.54
C PHE A 76 22.17 -7.36 -5.40
N LEU A 77 22.78 -7.19 -4.23
CA LEU A 77 24.10 -7.76 -3.93
C LEU A 77 24.06 -9.28 -3.74
N GLY A 78 22.87 -9.90 -3.73
CA GLY A 78 22.71 -11.33 -3.48
C GLY A 78 23.17 -11.74 -2.08
N PHE A 79 23.17 -10.80 -1.13
CA PHE A 79 23.68 -11.04 0.22
C PHE A 79 22.77 -12.02 0.95
N GLN A 80 23.23 -13.26 1.13
CA GLN A 80 22.50 -14.26 1.86
C GLN A 80 22.79 -14.13 3.35
N PHE A 81 21.76 -13.83 4.12
CA PHE A 81 21.86 -13.84 5.57
C PHE A 81 22.15 -15.27 6.07
N PRO A 82 22.91 -15.42 7.18
CA PRO A 82 23.02 -16.69 7.87
C PRO A 82 21.63 -17.24 8.21
N SER A 83 21.46 -18.56 8.16
CA SER A 83 20.15 -19.23 8.28
C SER A 83 19.30 -18.75 9.47
N VAL A 84 19.93 -18.49 10.62
CA VAL A 84 19.27 -17.99 11.84
C VAL A 84 18.73 -16.56 11.66
N LEU A 85 19.53 -15.67 11.06
CA LEU A 85 19.15 -14.28 10.78
C LEU A 85 18.05 -14.21 9.72
N GLY A 86 18.17 -14.99 8.65
CA GLY A 86 17.16 -15.06 7.59
C GLY A 86 15.80 -15.52 8.13
N ALA A 87 15.79 -16.59 8.92
CA ALA A 87 14.56 -17.11 9.53
C ALA A 87 13.91 -16.10 10.49
N SER A 88 14.74 -15.43 11.30
CA SER A 88 14.26 -14.40 12.25
C SER A 88 13.67 -13.19 11.52
N LEU A 89 14.36 -12.68 10.50
CA LEU A 89 13.87 -11.56 9.68
C LEU A 89 12.59 -11.92 8.93
N ASN A 90 12.50 -13.14 8.40
CA ASN A 90 11.28 -13.61 7.75
C ASN A 90 10.10 -13.69 8.74
N ALA A 91 10.34 -14.23 9.94
CA ALA A 91 9.33 -14.29 11.00
C ALA A 91 8.82 -12.90 11.39
N VAL A 92 9.72 -11.91 11.52
CA VAL A 92 9.33 -10.51 11.75
C VAL A 92 8.54 -9.94 10.56
N GLY A 93 8.96 -10.23 9.33
CA GLY A 93 8.28 -9.77 8.11
C GLY A 93 6.82 -10.23 8.03
N ILE A 94 6.57 -11.53 8.24
CA ILE A 94 5.21 -12.09 8.17
C ILE A 94 4.31 -11.64 9.34
N THR A 95 4.89 -11.37 10.51
CA THR A 95 4.15 -10.93 11.72
C THR A 95 3.90 -9.42 11.77
N THR A 96 4.69 -8.62 11.06
CA THR A 96 4.52 -7.15 11.02
C THR A 96 3.14 -6.76 10.49
N ALA A 97 2.64 -7.45 9.46
CA ALA A 97 1.33 -7.17 8.87
C ALA A 97 0.15 -7.39 9.86
N PRO A 98 0.01 -8.53 10.55
CA PRO A 98 -1.05 -8.72 11.54
C PRO A 98 -0.90 -7.81 12.76
N VAL A 99 0.32 -7.60 13.28
CA VAL A 99 0.55 -6.69 14.43
C VAL A 99 0.12 -5.26 14.12
N ALA A 100 0.50 -4.74 12.95
CA ALA A 100 0.07 -3.41 12.54
C ALA A 100 -1.45 -3.33 12.27
N LEU A 101 -2.13 -4.44 11.93
CA LEU A 101 -3.58 -4.46 11.74
C LEU A 101 -4.26 -4.37 13.11
N PHE A 102 -3.78 -5.18 14.06
CA PHE A 102 -4.26 -5.18 15.43
C PHE A 102 -4.09 -3.81 16.12
N ALA A 103 -2.92 -3.18 15.96
CA ALA A 103 -2.65 -1.86 16.56
C ALA A 103 -3.60 -0.76 16.05
N ILE A 104 -3.96 -0.78 14.76
CA ILE A 104 -4.94 0.17 14.20
C ILE A 104 -6.34 -0.15 14.71
N GLY A 105 -6.71 -1.42 14.78
CA GLY A 105 -7.98 -1.84 15.37
C GLY A 105 -8.11 -1.41 16.84
N ALA A 106 -7.01 -1.43 17.59
CA ALA A 106 -6.96 -0.99 18.99
C ALA A 106 -7.01 0.54 19.17
N GLN A 107 -6.53 1.32 18.20
CA GLN A 107 -6.63 2.78 18.21
C GLN A 107 -8.01 3.28 17.76
N LEU A 108 -8.78 2.40 17.09
CA LEU A 108 -10.04 2.75 16.47
C LEU A 108 -11.04 3.36 17.45
N ASN A 109 -11.36 4.64 17.24
CA ASN A 109 -12.46 5.29 17.93
C ASN A 109 -13.75 5.22 17.10
N PHE A 110 -14.68 4.36 17.50
CA PHE A 110 -15.99 4.20 16.84
C PHE A 110 -16.81 5.49 16.77
N THR A 111 -16.59 6.43 17.69
CA THR A 111 -17.27 7.74 17.70
C THR A 111 -16.78 8.61 16.54
N LEU A 112 -15.47 8.61 16.28
CA LEU A 112 -14.85 9.36 15.17
C LEU A 112 -15.21 8.76 13.82
N PHE A 113 -15.29 7.43 13.74
CA PHE A 113 -15.74 6.72 12.55
C PHE A 113 -17.17 7.13 12.14
N ARG A 114 -18.08 7.29 13.11
CA ARG A 114 -19.46 7.71 12.86
C ARG A 114 -19.55 9.16 12.39
N ASN A 115 -18.72 10.04 12.92
CA ASN A 115 -18.69 11.46 12.52
C ASN A 115 -18.20 11.66 11.08
N HIS A 116 -17.29 10.81 10.61
CA HIS A 116 -16.71 10.91 9.26
C HIS A 116 -17.25 9.86 8.28
N ILE A 117 -18.35 9.17 8.63
CA ILE A 117 -18.90 8.03 7.88
C ILE A 117 -19.12 8.35 6.40
N ARG A 118 -19.55 9.58 6.07
CA ARG A 118 -19.83 9.98 4.69
C ARG A 118 -18.55 10.01 3.85
N ILE A 119 -17.53 10.72 4.32
CA ILE A 119 -16.22 10.83 3.67
C ILE A 119 -15.55 9.45 3.59
N VAL A 120 -15.59 8.68 4.69
CA VAL A 120 -15.04 7.33 4.74
C VAL A 120 -15.72 6.42 3.73
N SER A 121 -17.05 6.47 3.62
CA SER A 121 -17.82 5.63 2.70
C SER A 121 -17.55 5.99 1.24
N GLU A 122 -17.48 7.27 0.90
CA GLU A 122 -17.20 7.74 -0.47
C GLU A 122 -15.77 7.35 -0.87
N CYS A 123 -14.76 7.67 -0.06
CA CYS A 123 -13.38 7.28 -0.33
C CYS A 123 -13.19 5.77 -0.41
N THR A 124 -13.86 5.01 0.47
CA THR A 124 -13.81 3.55 0.44
C THR A 124 -14.43 3.02 -0.85
N PHE A 125 -15.61 3.50 -1.24
CA PHE A 125 -16.28 3.08 -2.46
C PHE A 125 -15.44 3.36 -3.70
N PHE A 126 -14.91 4.59 -3.82
CA PHE A 126 -14.03 4.95 -4.94
C PHE A 126 -12.77 4.07 -4.96
N LYS A 127 -12.14 3.82 -3.81
CA LYS A 127 -10.92 3.03 -3.78
C LYS A 127 -11.13 1.55 -4.05
N LEU A 128 -12.18 0.96 -3.49
CA LEU A 128 -12.45 -0.48 -3.57
C LEU A 128 -13.22 -0.90 -4.82
N PHE A 129 -13.96 0.01 -5.47
CA PHE A 129 -14.71 -0.31 -6.69
C PHE A 129 -14.15 0.39 -7.92
N LEU A 130 -13.96 1.72 -7.88
CA LEU A 130 -13.49 2.44 -9.06
C LEU A 130 -12.06 2.05 -9.43
N MET A 131 -11.18 1.93 -8.43
CA MET A 131 -9.77 1.61 -8.68
C MET A 131 -9.54 0.24 -9.33
N PRO A 132 -10.14 -0.88 -8.86
CA PRO A 132 -9.99 -2.17 -9.54
C PRO A 132 -10.69 -2.24 -10.89
N VAL A 133 -11.83 -1.57 -11.08
CA VAL A 133 -12.49 -1.50 -12.39
C VAL A 133 -11.61 -0.76 -13.40
N LEU A 134 -11.02 0.37 -13.00
CA LEU A 134 -10.06 1.10 -13.83
C LEU A 134 -8.81 0.28 -14.11
N ALA A 135 -8.28 -0.42 -13.10
CA ALA A 135 -7.14 -1.30 -13.27
C ALA A 135 -7.43 -2.39 -14.31
N TRP A 136 -8.62 -2.98 -14.28
CA TRP A 136 -9.03 -3.99 -15.23
C TRP A 136 -9.15 -3.44 -16.65
N PHE A 137 -9.78 -2.26 -16.80
CA PHE A 137 -9.91 -1.57 -18.09
C PHE A 137 -8.56 -1.17 -18.68
N VAL A 138 -7.63 -0.67 -17.85
CA VAL A 138 -6.26 -0.34 -18.28
C VAL A 138 -5.49 -1.59 -18.67
N CYS A 139 -5.66 -2.70 -17.94
CA CYS A 139 -5.02 -3.97 -18.29
C CYS A 139 -5.48 -4.48 -19.66
N ASP A 140 -6.76 -4.34 -19.97
CA ASP A 140 -7.33 -4.73 -21.27
C ASP A 140 -6.84 -3.80 -22.40
N LEU A 141 -6.88 -2.48 -22.19
CA LEU A 141 -6.39 -1.49 -23.17
C LEU A 141 -4.92 -1.69 -23.53
N VAL A 142 -4.07 -1.97 -22.54
CA VAL A 142 -2.63 -2.18 -22.72
C VAL A 142 -2.32 -3.62 -23.14
N LYS A 143 -3.32 -4.53 -23.14
CA LYS A 143 -3.21 -5.96 -23.45
C LYS A 143 -2.08 -6.62 -22.64
N LEU A 144 -2.09 -6.39 -21.33
CA LEU A 144 -1.06 -6.96 -20.46
C LEU A 144 -1.13 -8.49 -20.46
N PRO A 145 0.03 -9.17 -20.36
CA PRO A 145 0.05 -10.61 -20.10
C PRO A 145 -0.69 -10.94 -18.80
N PRO A 146 -1.24 -12.15 -18.68
CA PRO A 146 -2.16 -12.47 -17.59
C PRO A 146 -1.51 -12.43 -16.19
N ALA A 147 -0.22 -12.75 -16.02
CA ALA A 147 0.47 -12.64 -14.72
C ALA A 147 0.58 -11.19 -14.17
N PRO A 148 1.11 -10.20 -14.92
CA PRO A 148 1.13 -8.81 -14.46
C PRO A 148 -0.27 -8.19 -14.37
N ALA A 149 -1.23 -8.61 -15.20
CA ALA A 149 -2.63 -8.15 -15.10
C ALA A 149 -3.25 -8.55 -13.74
N VAL A 150 -3.12 -9.82 -13.35
CA VAL A 150 -3.54 -10.33 -12.03
C VAL A 150 -2.89 -9.53 -10.90
N ALA A 151 -1.59 -9.24 -11.01
CA ALA A 151 -0.88 -8.46 -10.01
C ALA A 151 -1.40 -7.02 -9.85
N VAL A 152 -1.63 -6.33 -10.97
CA VAL A 152 -2.14 -4.95 -10.96
C VAL A 152 -3.57 -4.91 -10.40
N ILE A 153 -4.44 -5.81 -10.84
CA ILE A 153 -5.83 -5.90 -10.37
C ILE A 153 -5.86 -6.21 -8.86
N LEU A 154 -5.11 -7.21 -8.40
CA LEU A 154 -5.03 -7.54 -6.97
C LEU A 154 -4.45 -6.39 -6.14
N CYS A 155 -3.38 -5.73 -6.60
CA CYS A 155 -2.81 -4.60 -5.89
C CYS A 155 -3.78 -3.42 -5.78
N SER A 156 -4.65 -3.21 -6.79
CA SER A 156 -5.67 -2.17 -6.78
C SER A 156 -6.87 -2.46 -5.89
N ALA A 157 -7.17 -3.75 -5.65
CA ALA A 157 -8.29 -4.19 -4.80
C ALA A 157 -7.94 -4.28 -3.31
N VAL A 158 -6.67 -4.07 -2.94
CA VAL A 158 -6.21 -4.13 -1.54
C VAL A 158 -6.62 -2.86 -0.80
N PRO A 159 -6.97 -2.96 0.51
CA PRO A 159 -7.34 -1.82 1.31
C PRO A 159 -6.23 -0.77 1.40
N THR A 160 -6.61 0.43 1.86
CA THR A 160 -5.68 1.54 2.05
C THR A 160 -4.47 1.15 2.90
N ALA A 161 -3.28 1.54 2.44
CA ALA A 161 -2.04 1.23 3.15
C ALA A 161 -1.96 1.97 4.49
N LYS A 162 -1.80 1.20 5.56
CA LYS A 162 -1.60 1.69 6.94
C LYS A 162 -0.51 2.72 7.09
N CYS A 163 0.53 2.65 6.26
CA CYS A 163 1.65 3.58 6.28
C CYS A 163 1.20 5.03 5.99
N GLN A 164 0.02 5.24 5.38
CA GLN A 164 -0.56 6.58 5.20
C GLN A 164 -0.90 7.25 6.55
N TYR A 165 -1.31 6.49 7.56
CA TYR A 165 -1.55 7.03 8.91
C TYR A 165 -0.26 7.56 9.54
N ALA A 166 0.87 6.84 9.39
CA ALA A 166 2.15 7.30 9.91
C ALA A 166 2.58 8.63 9.26
N VAL A 167 2.31 8.80 7.96
CA VAL A 167 2.56 10.06 7.24
C VAL A 167 1.63 11.16 7.74
N ALA A 168 0.32 10.90 7.80
CA ALA A 168 -0.69 11.84 8.33
C ALA A 168 -0.32 12.33 9.73
N ARG A 169 0.07 11.41 10.62
CA ARG A 169 0.50 11.73 11.99
C ARG A 169 1.83 12.46 12.06
N SER A 170 2.77 12.19 11.15
CA SER A 170 4.05 12.91 11.10
C SER A 170 3.90 14.38 10.65
N HIS A 171 2.81 14.68 9.95
CA HIS A 171 2.46 16.02 9.46
C HIS A 171 1.32 16.67 10.27
N ASP A 172 0.81 15.98 11.29
CA ASP A 172 -0.31 16.37 12.15
C ASP A 172 -1.57 16.80 11.38
N VAL A 173 -1.89 16.07 10.32
CA VAL A 173 -3.03 16.38 9.45
C VAL A 173 -3.85 15.17 9.10
N TYR A 174 -5.18 15.34 9.18
CA TYR A 174 -6.19 14.34 8.86
C TYR A 174 -5.92 12.98 9.54
N VAL A 175 -5.43 13.01 10.78
CA VAL A 175 -4.99 11.81 11.52
C VAL A 175 -6.18 10.90 11.82
N GLU A 176 -7.26 11.48 12.34
CA GLU A 176 -8.49 10.77 12.73
C GLU A 176 -9.27 10.25 11.51
N GLU A 177 -9.30 11.03 10.43
CA GLU A 177 -9.94 10.68 9.18
C GLU A 177 -9.19 9.56 8.47
N THR A 178 -7.85 9.66 8.39
CA THR A 178 -7.02 8.62 7.79
C THR A 178 -7.13 7.30 8.56
N GLU A 179 -7.17 7.35 9.89
CA GLU A 179 -7.39 6.18 10.73
C GLU A 179 -8.74 5.51 10.43
N SER A 180 -9.81 6.31 10.40
CA SER A 180 -11.17 5.84 10.11
C SER A 180 -11.29 5.25 8.69
N ILE A 181 -10.64 5.85 7.70
CA ILE A 181 -10.60 5.36 6.31
C ILE A 181 -9.84 4.03 6.23
N VAL A 182 -8.68 3.92 6.88
CA VAL A 182 -7.88 2.67 6.87
C VAL A 182 -8.69 1.53 7.47
N ALA A 183 -9.37 1.75 8.57
CA ALA A 183 -10.21 0.74 9.19
C ALA A 183 -11.45 0.38 8.36
N GLY A 184 -12.18 1.38 7.86
CA GLY A 184 -13.35 1.17 7.01
C GLY A 184 -13.01 0.39 5.74
N THR A 185 -11.94 0.79 5.04
CA THR A 185 -11.45 0.07 3.86
C THR A 185 -10.98 -1.35 4.22
N THR A 186 -10.38 -1.57 5.39
CA THR A 186 -9.95 -2.91 5.82
C THR A 186 -11.14 -3.85 6.03
N ILE A 187 -12.19 -3.42 6.75
CA ILE A 187 -13.39 -4.24 6.98
C ILE A 187 -14.08 -4.54 5.65
N LEU A 188 -14.30 -3.52 4.81
CA LEU A 188 -14.98 -3.69 3.53
C LEU A 188 -14.13 -4.48 2.51
N SER A 189 -12.81 -4.47 2.68
CA SER A 189 -11.91 -5.28 1.84
C SER A 189 -12.14 -6.77 2.01
N MET A 190 -12.59 -7.25 3.17
CA MET A 190 -12.84 -8.68 3.36
C MET A 190 -13.87 -9.21 2.37
N ILE A 191 -14.89 -8.42 2.04
CA ILE A 191 -15.94 -8.81 1.08
C ILE A 191 -15.47 -8.55 -0.36
N THR A 192 -14.98 -7.35 -0.63
CA THR A 192 -14.60 -6.94 -2.00
C THR A 192 -13.40 -7.72 -2.54
N LEU A 193 -12.40 -7.99 -1.70
CA LEU A 193 -11.22 -8.74 -2.10
C LEU A 193 -11.58 -10.20 -2.42
N THR A 194 -12.49 -10.82 -1.66
CA THR A 194 -13.05 -12.15 -2.00
C THR A 194 -13.74 -12.14 -3.36
N ILE A 195 -14.56 -11.14 -3.65
CA ILE A 195 -15.25 -11.01 -4.94
C ILE A 195 -14.24 -10.81 -6.08
N VAL A 196 -13.26 -9.92 -5.90
CA VAL A 196 -12.24 -9.63 -6.92
C VAL A 196 -11.38 -10.86 -7.19
N ILE A 197 -10.95 -11.59 -6.15
CA ILE A 197 -10.21 -12.86 -6.34
C ILE A 197 -11.05 -13.85 -7.15
N ALA A 198 -12.33 -14.00 -6.84
CA ALA A 198 -13.20 -14.93 -7.56
C ALA A 198 -13.36 -14.55 -9.04
N LEU A 199 -13.52 -13.25 -9.35
CA LEU A 199 -13.60 -12.75 -10.72
C LEU A 199 -12.29 -12.96 -11.49
N VAL A 200 -11.16 -12.63 -10.86
CA VAL A 200 -9.83 -12.81 -11.44
C VAL A 200 -9.54 -14.29 -11.70
N ALA A 201 -9.94 -15.18 -10.79
CA ALA A 201 -9.80 -16.63 -10.95
C ALA A 201 -10.67 -17.19 -12.09
N ALA A 202 -11.87 -16.61 -12.30
CA ALA A 202 -12.75 -17.01 -13.40
C ALA A 202 -12.22 -16.56 -14.77
N GLU A 203 -11.59 -15.39 -14.86
CA GLU A 203 -11.04 -14.84 -16.10
C GLU A 203 -9.66 -15.38 -16.46
N PHE A 204 -8.82 -15.68 -15.47
CA PHE A 204 -7.46 -16.19 -15.66
C PHE A 204 -7.23 -17.57 -15.04
N PRO A 205 -8.02 -18.61 -15.40
CA PRO A 205 -7.95 -19.93 -14.77
C PRO A 205 -6.62 -20.65 -14.99
N ALA A 206 -5.89 -20.32 -16.07
CA ALA A 206 -4.62 -20.95 -16.42
C ALA A 206 -3.42 -20.54 -15.53
N ILE A 207 -3.59 -19.53 -14.67
CA ILE A 207 -2.54 -18.99 -13.80
C ILE A 207 -2.76 -19.32 -12.33
N VAL A 208 -4.02 -19.49 -11.93
CA VAL A 208 -4.47 -19.53 -10.53
C VAL A 208 -4.41 -20.95 -9.92
N ILE A 209 -3.99 -21.96 -10.69
CA ILE A 209 -3.89 -23.38 -10.26
C ILE A 209 -2.43 -23.79 -10.12
#